data_AF-A0AAJ6IY60-F1
#
_entry.id   AF-A0AAJ6IY60-F1
#
_cell.length_a   1.000
_cell.length_b   1.000
_cell.length_c   1.000
_cell.angle_alpha   90.00
_cell.angle_beta   90.00
_cell.angle_gamma   90.00
#
_symmetry.space_group_name_H-M   'P 1'
#
loop_
_entity.id
_entity.type
_entity.pdbx_description
1 polymer ?
#
loop_
_entity_poly.entity_id
_entity_poly.type
_entity_poly.pdbx_seq_one_letter_code
_entity_poly.pdbx_strand_id
1 'polypeptide(L)'
;MPTFTFTTRLAASAAAAAVAVLGLTTTATASASSDGPVTQACTAANSDTTVSEVSRPLNHLLLTVTNTGDTPCNAYYAPALRFDDAQAATPVLESSQPQAVVTLNPGESGYAGIRTSLPSGEGTNGHTATTLEVHFKDRADEDTNDWATLDLPGDGVYLDSTAAVTWWQYDLDDALSY
;
A
#
# COMPACT_ATOMS: atom_id res chain seq x y z
N MET A 1 -43.84 20.03 62.43
CA MET A 1 -43.71 19.19 63.65
C MET A 1 -44.07 17.77 63.27
N PRO A 2 -43.40 16.70 63.74
CA PRO A 2 -42.13 16.64 64.49
C PRO A 2 -41.04 15.79 63.82
N THR A 3 -39.82 16.07 64.25
CA THR A 3 -38.59 15.27 64.11
C THR A 3 -38.66 14.05 65.04
N PHE A 4 -38.19 12.88 64.61
CA PHE A 4 -37.58 11.89 65.51
C PHE A 4 -36.46 11.12 64.83
N THR A 5 -35.28 11.26 65.42
CA THR A 5 -34.03 10.53 65.18
C THR A 5 -34.07 9.21 65.94
N PHE A 6 -33.58 8.11 65.36
CA PHE A 6 -32.94 7.05 66.14
C PHE A 6 -31.78 6.40 65.38
N THR A 7 -30.72 6.20 66.14
CA THR A 7 -29.36 5.83 65.78
C THR A 7 -29.13 4.37 66.14
N THR A 8 -28.53 3.55 65.25
CA THR A 8 -27.71 2.40 65.69
C THR A 8 -26.51 2.20 64.78
N ARG A 9 -25.37 1.96 65.43
CA ARG A 9 -23.99 1.97 64.96
C ARG A 9 -23.46 0.56 64.64
N LEU A 10 -22.58 0.50 63.64
CA LEU A 10 -21.32 -0.27 63.49
C LEU A 10 -21.34 -1.82 63.50
N ALA A 11 -20.88 -2.42 62.39
CA ALA A 11 -19.63 -3.20 62.36
C ALA A 11 -19.05 -3.22 60.94
N ALA A 12 -17.76 -2.94 60.85
CA ALA A 12 -16.98 -2.82 59.63
C ALA A 12 -16.44 -4.17 59.16
N SER A 13 -16.21 -4.30 57.85
CA SER A 13 -15.16 -5.17 57.30
C SER A 13 -14.53 -4.42 56.14
N ALA A 14 -13.27 -4.06 56.35
CA ALA A 14 -12.45 -3.30 55.43
C ALA A 14 -11.99 -4.17 54.26
N ALA A 15 -12.08 -3.65 53.05
CA ALA A 15 -11.18 -3.98 51.95
C ALA A 15 -10.77 -2.66 51.31
N ALA A 16 -9.55 -2.20 51.63
CA ALA A 16 -8.95 -1.03 51.01
C ALA A 16 -8.52 -1.40 49.59
N ALA A 17 -9.17 -0.83 48.58
CA ALA A 17 -8.61 -0.70 47.24
C ALA A 17 -8.26 0.78 47.04
N ALA A 18 -6.99 1.11 47.26
CA ALA A 18 -6.45 2.42 46.96
C ALA A 18 -6.37 2.58 45.43
N VAL A 19 -7.34 3.29 44.83
CA VAL A 19 -7.22 3.77 43.46
C VAL A 19 -6.46 5.10 43.52
N ALA A 20 -5.14 5.03 43.36
CA ALA A 20 -4.32 6.21 43.20
C ALA A 20 -4.59 6.84 41.82
N VAL A 21 -5.16 8.04 41.83
CA VAL A 21 -5.21 8.92 40.65
C VAL A 21 -3.79 9.41 40.39
N LEU A 22 -3.08 8.77 39.45
CA LEU A 22 -1.93 9.37 38.80
C LEU A 22 -2.40 9.98 37.48
N GLY A 23 -2.24 11.29 37.36
CA GLY A 23 -2.52 12.02 36.13
C GLY A 23 -1.78 11.37 34.97
N LEU A 24 -2.55 10.83 34.02
CA LEU A 24 -2.05 10.46 32.72
C LEU A 24 -1.62 11.74 32.02
N THR A 25 -0.34 12.08 32.14
CA THR A 25 0.33 12.83 31.07
C THR A 25 0.36 11.88 29.87
N THR A 26 -0.72 11.85 29.11
CA THR A 26 -0.70 11.38 27.73
C THR A 26 0.26 12.31 27.00
N THR A 27 1.53 11.92 26.93
CA THR A 27 2.43 12.39 25.89
C THR A 27 1.85 11.88 24.59
N ALA A 28 0.91 12.65 24.02
CA ALA A 28 0.62 12.59 22.61
C ALA A 28 1.95 12.92 21.94
N THR A 29 2.62 11.90 21.42
CA THR A 29 3.67 12.07 20.43
C THR A 29 2.98 12.71 19.24
N ALA A 30 2.95 14.04 19.23
CA ALA A 30 2.68 14.79 18.03
C ALA A 30 3.83 14.44 17.08
N SER A 31 3.54 13.57 16.11
CA SER A 31 4.42 13.36 14.97
C SER A 31 4.75 14.75 14.43
N ALA A 32 6.01 15.14 14.49
CA ALA A 32 6.45 16.42 13.98
C ALA A 32 6.15 16.41 12.48
N SER A 33 5.06 17.08 12.09
CA SER A 33 4.76 17.35 10.69
C SER A 33 5.93 18.15 10.14
N SER A 34 6.78 17.47 9.39
CA SER A 34 7.82 18.12 8.60
C SER A 34 7.09 18.82 7.46
N ASP A 35 6.91 20.14 7.58
CA ASP A 35 6.16 21.02 6.67
C ASP A 35 6.85 21.21 5.29
N GLY A 36 7.77 20.31 4.95
CA GLY A 36 8.51 20.31 3.69
C GLY A 36 7.88 19.35 2.67
N PRO A 37 8.15 19.54 1.37
CA PRO A 37 7.69 18.60 0.35
C PRO A 37 8.27 17.21 0.62
N VAL A 38 7.44 16.18 0.51
CA VAL A 38 7.87 14.78 0.60
C VAL A 38 8.82 14.50 -0.56
N THR A 39 10.05 14.09 -0.27
CA THR A 39 11.05 13.74 -1.29
C THR A 39 11.42 12.26 -1.28
N GLN A 40 11.12 11.55 -0.19
CA GLN A 40 11.42 10.13 -0.05
C GLN A 40 10.63 9.32 -1.08
N ALA A 41 11.30 8.39 -1.77
CA ALA A 41 10.63 7.43 -2.64
C ALA A 41 10.06 6.26 -1.83
N CYS A 42 8.94 5.71 -2.28
CA CYS A 42 8.49 4.40 -1.82
C CYS A 42 9.42 3.34 -2.42
N THR A 43 9.85 2.37 -1.62
CA THR A 43 10.74 1.27 -1.99
C THR A 43 10.27 -0.01 -1.33
N ALA A 44 10.85 -1.15 -1.71
CA ALA A 44 10.58 -2.43 -1.05
C ALA A 44 10.97 -2.45 0.45
N ALA A 45 11.76 -1.48 0.93
CA ALA A 45 12.21 -1.42 2.33
C ALA A 45 11.25 -0.65 3.25
N ASN A 46 10.44 0.27 2.71
CA ASN A 46 9.49 1.09 3.47
C ASN A 46 8.03 0.86 3.08
N SER A 47 7.78 -0.07 2.16
CA SER A 47 6.45 -0.38 1.66
C SER A 47 6.26 -1.89 1.51
N ASP A 48 5.05 -2.36 1.82
CA ASP A 48 4.61 -3.70 1.50
C ASP A 48 3.99 -3.70 0.09
N THR A 49 4.31 -4.71 -0.72
CA THR A 49 3.81 -4.80 -2.09
C THR A 49 3.12 -6.13 -2.31
N THR A 50 1.94 -6.11 -2.91
CA THR A 50 1.16 -7.31 -3.21
C THR A 50 0.62 -7.27 -4.63
N VAL A 51 0.43 -8.45 -5.22
CA VAL A 51 -0.18 -8.62 -6.53
C VAL A 51 -1.39 -9.54 -6.40
N SER A 52 -2.50 -9.20 -7.05
CA SER A 52 -3.74 -9.96 -6.99
C SER A 52 -4.44 -10.00 -8.35
N GLU A 53 -5.20 -11.07 -8.61
CA GLU A 53 -6.08 -11.12 -9.78
C GLU A 53 -7.33 -10.26 -9.53
N VAL A 54 -7.80 -9.61 -10.58
CA VAL A 54 -9.08 -8.89 -10.55
C VAL A 54 -10.09 -9.58 -11.44
N SER A 55 -11.35 -9.60 -11.00
CA SER A 55 -12.43 -10.25 -11.76
C SER A 55 -12.85 -9.44 -13.00
N ARG A 56 -12.69 -8.12 -12.94
CA ARG A 56 -12.93 -7.17 -14.03
C ARG A 56 -11.98 -5.98 -13.85
N PRO A 57 -11.37 -5.48 -14.93
CA PRO A 57 -11.35 -6.00 -16.31
C PRO A 57 -10.68 -7.38 -16.44
N LEU A 58 -10.92 -8.08 -17.55
CA LEU A 58 -10.29 -9.39 -17.83
C LEU A 58 -8.82 -9.20 -18.21
N ASN A 59 -7.97 -10.21 -17.97
CA ASN A 59 -6.53 -10.18 -18.26
C ASN A 59 -5.80 -9.03 -17.53
N HIS A 60 -6.23 -8.73 -16.31
CA HIS A 60 -5.60 -7.72 -15.47
C HIS A 60 -5.22 -8.29 -14.11
N LEU A 61 -4.10 -7.80 -13.60
CA LEU A 61 -3.69 -7.91 -12.21
C LEU A 61 -3.71 -6.53 -11.57
N LEU A 62 -3.88 -6.49 -10.26
CA LEU A 62 -3.75 -5.30 -9.44
C LEU A 62 -2.49 -5.43 -8.59
N LEU A 63 -1.56 -4.51 -8.81
CA LEU A 63 -0.42 -4.28 -7.94
C LEU A 63 -0.80 -3.23 -6.89
N THR A 64 -0.59 -3.55 -5.62
CA THR A 64 -0.85 -2.64 -4.50
C THR A 64 0.46 -2.42 -3.75
N VAL A 65 0.82 -1.17 -3.54
CA VAL A 65 1.90 -0.76 -2.63
C VAL A 65 1.30 -0.08 -1.42
N THR A 66 1.71 -0.45 -0.22
CA THR A 66 1.24 0.15 1.04
C THR A 66 2.44 0.65 1.83
N ASN A 67 2.44 1.94 2.19
CA ASN A 67 3.52 2.51 2.99
C ASN A 67 3.45 1.94 4.41
N THR A 68 4.47 1.18 4.81
CA THR A 68 4.58 0.58 6.15
C THR A 68 5.58 1.31 7.04
N GLY A 69 6.24 2.34 6.53
CA GLY A 69 7.15 3.21 7.27
C GLY A 69 6.43 4.24 8.14
N ASP A 70 7.22 4.99 8.91
CA ASP A 70 6.72 6.03 9.83
C ASP A 70 6.59 7.42 9.19
N THR A 71 7.04 7.59 7.94
CA THR A 71 7.03 8.85 7.20
C THR A 71 6.37 8.70 5.83
N PRO A 72 5.78 9.77 5.26
CA PRO A 72 5.24 9.71 3.91
C PRO A 72 6.31 9.41 2.87
N CYS A 73 5.93 8.67 1.82
CA CYS A 73 6.79 8.38 0.66
C CYS A 73 6.03 8.68 -0.64
N ASN A 74 6.78 8.89 -1.73
CA ASN A 74 6.23 9.10 -3.07
C ASN A 74 6.44 7.84 -3.91
N ALA A 75 5.37 7.30 -4.46
CA ALA A 75 5.39 6.31 -5.52
C ALA A 75 5.61 7.04 -6.86
N TYR A 76 6.88 7.29 -7.18
CA TYR A 76 7.25 7.98 -8.42
C TYR A 76 7.05 7.08 -9.64
N TYR A 77 6.72 7.72 -10.76
CA TYR A 77 6.63 7.10 -12.08
C TYR A 77 5.71 5.86 -12.14
N ALA A 78 5.95 4.97 -13.09
CA ALA A 78 5.39 3.62 -13.09
C ALA A 78 6.42 2.64 -12.52
N PRO A 79 5.98 1.54 -11.87
CA PRO A 79 6.90 0.50 -11.46
C PRO A 79 7.51 -0.19 -12.69
N ALA A 80 8.81 -0.46 -12.63
CA ALA A 80 9.45 -1.30 -13.63
C ALA A 80 9.22 -2.77 -13.24
N LEU A 81 8.48 -3.50 -14.09
CA LEU A 81 8.07 -4.87 -13.81
C LEU A 81 8.86 -5.87 -14.62
N ARG A 82 9.41 -6.88 -13.94
CA ARG A 82 10.08 -8.02 -14.58
C ARG A 82 9.37 -9.31 -14.19
N PHE A 83 8.79 -9.97 -15.18
CA PHE A 83 8.16 -11.29 -15.01
C PHE A 83 9.20 -12.39 -15.17
N ASP A 84 9.32 -13.30 -14.20
CA ASP A 84 10.37 -14.33 -14.15
C ASP A 84 11.75 -13.79 -14.59
N ASP A 85 12.37 -14.41 -15.60
CA ASP A 85 13.65 -14.04 -16.19
C ASP A 85 13.52 -13.18 -17.47
N ALA A 86 12.43 -12.41 -17.58
CA ALA A 86 12.21 -11.52 -18.72
C ALA A 86 13.40 -10.59 -18.95
N GLN A 87 13.79 -10.47 -20.22
CA GLN A 87 14.98 -9.70 -20.64
C GLN A 87 14.73 -8.18 -20.72
N ALA A 88 13.46 -7.78 -20.68
CA ALA A 88 13.04 -6.38 -20.74
C ALA A 88 11.92 -6.15 -19.73
N ALA A 89 11.86 -4.93 -19.20
CA ALA A 89 10.76 -4.50 -18.36
C ALA A 89 9.45 -4.47 -19.15
N THR A 90 8.35 -4.69 -18.44
CA THR A 90 7.00 -4.56 -19.01
C THR A 90 6.78 -3.12 -19.49
N PRO A 91 6.25 -2.90 -20.70
CA PRO A 91 5.96 -1.56 -21.20
C PRO A 91 5.02 -0.77 -20.28
N VAL A 92 5.28 0.52 -20.13
CA VAL A 92 4.40 1.42 -19.38
C VAL A 92 3.29 1.96 -20.28
N LEU A 93 2.07 2.01 -19.75
CA LEU A 93 0.94 2.67 -20.38
C LEU A 93 1.03 4.17 -20.12
N GLU A 94 1.75 4.89 -20.98
CA GLU A 94 1.99 6.33 -20.84
C GLU A 94 0.72 7.18 -20.70
N SER A 95 -0.40 6.74 -21.30
CA SER A 95 -1.68 7.45 -21.20
C SER A 95 -2.29 7.46 -19.79
N SER A 96 -1.77 6.64 -18.87
CA SER A 96 -2.27 6.56 -17.48
C SER A 96 -1.53 7.51 -16.53
N GLN A 97 -0.64 8.40 -17.02
CA GLN A 97 0.14 9.27 -16.14
C GLN A 97 -0.79 10.15 -15.26
N PRO A 98 -0.66 10.11 -13.92
CA PRO A 98 -1.50 10.92 -13.03
C PRO A 98 -1.13 12.40 -13.11
N GLN A 99 -2.06 13.27 -12.71
CA GLN A 99 -1.81 14.72 -12.69
C GLN A 99 -0.75 15.14 -11.66
N ALA A 100 -0.57 14.34 -10.61
CA ALA A 100 0.41 14.55 -9.55
C ALA A 100 1.03 13.21 -9.14
N VAL A 101 2.22 13.27 -8.56
CA VAL A 101 2.85 12.08 -7.97
C VAL A 101 1.97 11.53 -6.83
N VAL A 102 1.93 10.21 -6.73
CA VAL A 102 1.20 9.52 -5.66
C VAL A 102 2.06 9.55 -4.38
N THR A 103 1.71 10.45 -3.46
CA THR A 103 2.26 10.51 -2.10
C THR A 103 1.41 9.66 -1.16
N LEU A 104 2.04 8.69 -0.48
CA LEU A 104 1.41 7.78 0.48
C LEU A 104 1.88 8.09 1.90
N ASN A 105 0.95 8.47 2.78
CA ASN A 105 1.20 8.56 4.22
C ASN A 105 1.36 7.15 4.82
N PRO A 106 1.91 7.02 6.04
CA PRO A 106 1.94 5.75 6.76
C PRO A 106 0.57 5.06 6.81
N GLY A 107 0.50 3.84 6.28
CA GLY A 107 -0.72 3.03 6.18
C GLY A 107 -1.60 3.31 4.96
N GLU A 108 -1.26 4.27 4.10
CA GLU A 108 -1.96 4.49 2.83
C GLU A 108 -1.41 3.59 1.73
N SER A 109 -2.26 3.32 0.74
CA SER A 109 -1.94 2.46 -0.41
C SER A 109 -2.04 3.22 -1.73
N GLY A 110 -1.19 2.82 -2.68
CA GLY A 110 -1.27 3.19 -4.08
C GLY A 110 -1.40 1.95 -4.95
N TYR A 111 -1.88 2.14 -6.18
CA TYR A 111 -2.30 1.06 -7.06
C TYR A 111 -1.70 1.20 -8.46
N ALA A 112 -1.33 0.09 -9.07
CA ALA A 112 -1.01 0.04 -10.49
C ALA A 112 -1.71 -1.16 -11.12
N GLY A 113 -2.37 -0.93 -12.26
CA GLY A 113 -2.97 -2.00 -13.04
C GLY A 113 -1.94 -2.61 -13.97
N ILE A 114 -1.95 -3.92 -14.07
CA ILE A 114 -1.12 -4.66 -15.01
C ILE A 114 -2.04 -5.40 -15.97
N ARG A 115 -2.08 -4.98 -17.22
CA ARG A 115 -2.69 -5.77 -18.28
C ARG A 115 -1.70 -6.83 -18.73
N THR A 116 -2.15 -8.07 -18.79
CA THR A 116 -1.29 -9.21 -19.16
C THR A 116 -1.40 -9.54 -20.64
N SER A 117 -2.55 -9.31 -21.24
CA SER A 117 -2.81 -9.52 -22.67
C SER A 117 -4.01 -8.70 -23.15
N LEU A 118 -4.00 -8.30 -24.43
CA LEU A 118 -5.14 -7.68 -25.06
C LEU A 118 -6.24 -8.71 -25.37
N PRO A 119 -7.52 -8.37 -25.18
CA PRO A 119 -8.63 -9.27 -25.49
C PRO A 119 -8.79 -9.53 -26.99
N SER A 120 -8.16 -8.73 -27.86
CA SER A 120 -8.16 -8.96 -29.32
C SER A 120 -7.35 -10.19 -29.74
N GLY A 121 -6.49 -10.72 -28.88
CA GLY A 121 -5.68 -11.92 -29.16
C GLY A 121 -4.56 -11.72 -30.18
N GLU A 122 -4.18 -10.47 -30.44
CA GLU A 122 -3.10 -10.12 -31.38
C GLU A 122 -1.70 -10.22 -30.74
N GLY A 123 -1.63 -10.50 -29.45
CA GLY A 123 -0.38 -10.67 -28.73
C GLY A 123 0.43 -11.88 -29.19
N THR A 124 1.75 -11.77 -29.08
CA THR A 124 2.70 -12.79 -29.48
C THR A 124 3.60 -13.17 -28.32
N ASN A 125 4.33 -14.27 -28.45
CA ASN A 125 5.28 -14.74 -27.42
C ASN A 125 4.62 -14.96 -26.04
N GLY A 126 3.37 -15.41 -26.06
CA GLY A 126 2.61 -15.69 -24.86
C GLY A 126 3.23 -16.80 -24.02
N HIS A 127 3.32 -16.59 -22.71
CA HIS A 127 3.82 -17.55 -21.75
C HIS A 127 3.14 -17.34 -20.39
N THR A 128 3.23 -18.35 -19.53
CA THR A 128 2.77 -18.26 -18.15
C THR A 128 3.95 -17.90 -17.27
N ALA A 129 3.87 -16.77 -16.56
CA ALA A 129 4.85 -16.41 -15.56
C ALA A 129 4.40 -16.78 -14.16
N THR A 130 5.36 -17.01 -13.27
CA THR A 130 5.11 -17.44 -11.89
C THR A 130 5.58 -16.44 -10.85
N THR A 131 6.56 -15.61 -11.18
CA THR A 131 7.08 -14.58 -10.28
C THR A 131 7.04 -13.20 -10.94
N LEU A 132 6.94 -12.17 -10.10
CA LEU A 132 6.97 -10.78 -10.49
C LEU A 132 7.95 -10.01 -9.61
N GLU A 133 8.97 -9.41 -10.22
CA GLU A 133 9.80 -8.42 -9.58
C GLU A 133 9.29 -7.01 -9.86
N VAL A 134 9.20 -6.21 -8.80
CA VAL A 134 8.71 -4.85 -8.81
C VAL A 134 9.85 -3.92 -8.40
N HIS A 135 10.35 -3.17 -9.37
CA HIS A 135 11.35 -2.15 -9.16
C HIS A 135 10.67 -0.78 -9.01
N PHE A 136 11.02 -0.09 -7.94
CA PHE A 136 10.52 1.26 -7.66
C PHE A 136 11.44 2.30 -8.30
N LYS A 137 10.86 3.46 -8.60
CA LYS A 137 11.57 4.60 -9.17
C LYS A 137 11.79 5.67 -8.11
N ASP A 138 12.94 6.33 -8.18
CA ASP A 138 13.21 7.52 -7.39
C ASP A 138 12.75 8.79 -8.12
N ARG A 139 13.02 9.96 -7.52
CA ARG A 139 12.64 11.25 -8.09
C ARG A 139 13.33 11.56 -9.43
N ALA A 140 14.51 10.99 -9.66
CA ALA A 140 15.31 11.19 -10.86
C ALA A 140 14.95 10.21 -11.99
N ASP A 141 13.92 9.37 -11.80
CA ASP A 141 13.49 8.29 -12.71
C ASP A 141 14.48 7.12 -12.78
N GLU A 142 15.31 6.96 -11.75
CA GLU A 142 16.24 5.84 -11.63
C GLU A 142 15.62 4.71 -10.81
N ASP A 143 15.97 3.46 -11.12
CA ASP A 143 15.60 2.34 -10.25
C ASP A 143 16.21 2.49 -8.86
N THR A 144 15.41 2.25 -7.83
CA THR A 144 15.92 2.13 -6.47
C THR A 144 16.74 0.86 -6.34
N ASN A 145 17.70 0.83 -5.40
CA ASN A 145 18.62 -0.30 -5.24
C ASN A 145 17.96 -1.61 -4.73
N ASP A 146 16.70 -1.54 -4.31
CA ASP A 146 15.93 -2.67 -3.78
C ASP A 146 14.66 -2.88 -4.62
N TRP A 147 14.22 -4.13 -4.74
CA TRP A 147 12.98 -4.53 -5.42
C TRP A 147 12.18 -5.52 -4.56
N ALA A 148 10.88 -5.61 -4.83
CA ALA A 148 10.03 -6.63 -4.23
C ALA A 148 9.90 -7.82 -5.20
N THR A 149 10.03 -9.04 -4.69
CA THR A 149 9.75 -10.27 -5.45
C THR A 149 8.46 -10.87 -4.94
N LEU A 150 7.48 -11.03 -5.82
CA LEU A 150 6.13 -11.50 -5.52
C LEU A 150 5.84 -12.80 -6.26
N ASP A 151 5.18 -13.73 -5.59
CA ASP A 151 4.58 -14.88 -6.25
C ASP A 151 3.29 -14.44 -6.96
N LEU A 152 3.14 -14.84 -8.22
CA LEU A 152 1.92 -14.59 -8.97
C LEU A 152 0.80 -15.51 -8.48
N PRO A 153 -0.46 -15.06 -8.53
CA PRO A 153 -1.60 -15.83 -8.05
C PRO A 153 -1.81 -17.13 -8.84
N GLY A 154 -2.39 -18.13 -8.17
CA GLY A 154 -2.69 -19.43 -8.77
C GLY A 154 -1.43 -20.24 -9.11
N ASP A 155 -1.44 -20.85 -10.29
CA ASP A 155 -0.30 -21.59 -10.86
C ASP A 155 0.56 -20.70 -11.79
N GLY A 156 0.36 -19.38 -11.72
CA GLY A 156 0.95 -18.39 -12.61
C GLY A 156 -0.05 -17.72 -13.54
N VAL A 157 0.38 -16.62 -14.17
CA VAL A 157 -0.46 -15.74 -14.98
C VAL A 157 0.03 -15.74 -16.42
N TYR A 158 -0.90 -15.86 -17.37
CA TYR A 158 -0.59 -15.74 -18.79
C TYR A 158 -0.35 -14.28 -19.17
N LEU A 159 0.77 -14.01 -19.82
CA LEU A 159 1.10 -12.73 -20.43
C LEU A 159 1.60 -12.90 -21.87
N ASP A 160 1.44 -11.86 -22.68
CA ASP A 160 1.96 -11.80 -24.05
C ASP A 160 2.67 -10.46 -24.33
N SER A 161 3.09 -10.25 -25.57
CA SER A 161 3.79 -9.04 -26.00
C SER A 161 2.98 -7.73 -25.89
N THR A 162 1.72 -7.79 -25.50
CA THR A 162 0.81 -6.64 -25.31
C THR A 162 0.59 -6.30 -23.84
N ALA A 163 1.29 -7.00 -22.94
CA ALA A 163 1.33 -6.68 -21.53
C ALA A 163 1.76 -5.22 -21.31
N ALA A 164 1.13 -4.55 -20.35
CA ALA A 164 1.45 -3.17 -20.00
C ALA A 164 1.13 -2.90 -18.53
N VAL A 165 1.83 -1.94 -17.94
CA VAL A 165 1.59 -1.49 -16.56
C VAL A 165 1.22 -0.01 -16.53
N THR A 166 0.29 0.38 -15.67
CA THR A 166 -0.01 1.80 -15.45
C THR A 166 1.04 2.47 -14.58
N TRP A 167 1.06 3.80 -14.63
CA TRP A 167 1.59 4.62 -13.54
C TRP A 167 0.86 4.31 -12.22
N TRP A 168 1.51 4.62 -11.10
CA TRP A 168 0.87 4.55 -9.80
C TRP A 168 -0.34 5.50 -9.73
N GLN A 169 -1.42 5.03 -9.13
CA GLN A 169 -2.67 5.74 -8.90
C GLN A 169 -3.03 5.74 -7.42
N TYR A 170 -3.80 6.74 -7.00
CA TYR A 170 -4.42 6.77 -5.68
C TYR A 170 -5.61 5.83 -5.57
N ASP A 171 -6.39 5.72 -6.65
CA ASP A 171 -7.63 4.98 -6.68
C ASP A 171 -7.49 3.70 -7.49
N LEU A 172 -8.08 2.62 -6.96
CA LEU A 172 -8.09 1.32 -7.61
C LEU A 172 -8.82 1.37 -8.96
N ASP A 173 -9.93 2.11 -9.04
CA ASP A 173 -10.71 2.25 -10.27
C ASP A 173 -9.89 2.91 -11.39
N ASP A 174 -9.12 3.96 -11.08
CA ASP A 174 -8.25 4.63 -12.05
C ASP A 174 -7.16 3.67 -12.56
N ALA A 175 -6.60 2.86 -11.65
CA ALA A 175 -5.62 1.84 -12.00
C ALA A 175 -6.18 0.73 -12.90
N LEU A 176 -7.50 0.55 -13.03
CA LEU A 176 -8.13 -0.52 -13.82
C LEU A 176 -9.05 0.00 -14.95
N SER A 177 -9.01 1.29 -15.25
CA SER A 177 -9.98 1.96 -16.13
C SER A 177 -9.67 1.92 -17.64
N TYR A 178 -8.80 1.01 -18.12
CA TYR A 178 -8.21 1.04 -19.47
C TYR A 178 -8.35 -0.23 -20.30
#